data_AF-B7LNA4-F1
#
_entry.id   AF-B7LNA4-F1
#
_cell.length_a   1.000
_cell.length_b   1.000
_cell.length_c   1.000
_cell.angle_alpha   90.00
_cell.angle_beta   90.00
_cell.angle_gamma   90.00
#
_symmetry.space_group_name_H-M   'P 1'
#
loop_
_entity.id
_entity.type
_entity.pdbx_description
1 polymer ?
#
loop_
_entity_poly.entity_id
_entity_poly.type
_entity_poly.pdbx_seq_one_letter_code
_entity_poly.pdbx_strand_id
1 'polypeptide(L)' 'MPTIYQTRDGDVLDAICAAHYGSENLADTIIQVLEANPGLADRGAVYPSGQSVILPERVIPVVESAFSLWD' A
#
# COMPACT_ATOMS: atom_id res chain seq x y z
N MET A 1 -5.79 6.15 12.71
CA MET A 1 -6.98 5.69 11.95
C MET A 1 -6.49 4.92 10.73
N PRO A 2 -7.21 3.90 10.21
CA PRO A 2 -6.78 3.21 8.98
C PRO A 2 -6.74 4.19 7.80
N THR A 3 -5.65 4.19 7.05
CA THR A 3 -5.46 5.06 5.88
C THR A 3 -6.08 4.37 4.67
N ILE A 4 -6.90 5.07 3.89
CA ILE A 4 -7.44 4.54 2.63
C ILE A 4 -6.54 5.03 1.49
N TYR A 5 -5.85 4.10 0.83
CA TYR A 5 -5.07 4.39 -0.36
C TYR A 5 -5.90 4.13 -1.62
N GLN A 6 -5.85 5.06 -2.57
CA GLN A 6 -6.43 4.88 -3.89
C GLN A 6 -5.36 4.42 -4.87
N THR A 7 -5.50 3.19 -5.34
CA THR A 7 -4.61 2.63 -6.37
C THR A 7 -4.71 3.38 -7.69
N ARG A 8 -3.60 3.39 -8.40
CA ARG A 8 -3.46 3.90 -9.77
C ARG A 8 -3.28 2.73 -10.72
N ASP A 9 -3.42 2.99 -12.01
CA ASP A 9 -3.26 1.95 -13.02
C ASP A 9 -1.82 1.44 -13.01
N GLY A 10 -1.62 0.14 -12.81
CA GLY A 10 -0.30 -0.47 -12.69
C GLY A 10 0.28 -0.47 -11.28
N ASP A 11 -0.46 -0.01 -10.26
CA ASP A 11 0.00 -0.08 -8.87
C ASP A 11 0.10 -1.54 -8.41
N VAL A 12 1.08 -1.83 -7.56
CA VAL A 12 1.28 -3.16 -6.98
C VAL A 12 1.31 -3.07 -5.46
N LEU A 13 0.76 -4.08 -4.78
CA LEU A 13 0.64 -4.08 -3.31
C LEU A 13 2.00 -3.88 -2.63
N ASP A 14 3.02 -4.55 -3.14
CA ASP A 14 4.39 -4.50 -2.62
C ASP A 14 4.98 -3.09 -2.69
N ALA A 15 4.76 -2.37 -3.80
CA ALA A 15 5.23 -0.99 -3.98
C ALA A 15 4.46 -0.01 -3.10
N ILE A 16 3.13 -0.15 -2.99
CA ILE A 16 2.31 0.67 -2.10
C ILE A 16 2.77 0.46 -0.65
N CYS A 17 2.97 -0.80 -0.25
CA CYS A 17 3.42 -1.12 1.09
C CYS A 17 4.85 -0.58 1.33
N ALA A 18 5.76 -0.75 0.38
CA ALA A 18 7.13 -0.23 0.48
C ALA A 18 7.17 1.30 0.52
N ALA A 19 6.32 2.00 -0.23
CA ALA A 19 6.24 3.46 -0.23
C ALA A 19 5.62 4.02 1.06
N HIS A 20 4.61 3.35 1.61
CA HIS A 20 3.90 3.82 2.80
C HIS A 20 4.57 3.41 4.11
N TYR A 21 5.07 2.18 4.19
CA TYR A 21 5.61 1.58 5.41
C TYR A 21 7.13 1.40 5.37
N GLY A 22 7.76 1.60 4.21
CA GLY A 22 9.16 1.26 4.00
C GLY A 22 9.36 -0.21 3.64
N SER A 23 10.57 -0.52 3.21
CA SER A 23 10.97 -1.88 2.82
C SER A 23 11.28 -2.78 4.03
N GLU A 24 11.46 -2.19 5.22
CA GLU A 24 11.73 -2.93 6.45
C GLU A 24 10.46 -3.64 6.92
N ASN A 25 10.46 -4.98 6.90
CA ASN A 25 9.32 -5.84 7.24
C ASN A 25 8.14 -5.78 6.26
N LEU A 26 8.43 -5.54 4.97
CA LEU A 26 7.44 -5.51 3.90
C LEU A 26 6.52 -6.74 3.87
N ALA A 27 7.08 -7.93 4.04
CA ALA A 27 6.30 -9.19 4.06
C ALA A 27 5.24 -9.21 5.17
N ASP A 28 5.58 -8.74 6.38
CA ASP A 28 4.63 -8.68 7.50
C ASP A 28 3.55 -7.62 7.23
N THR A 29 3.95 -6.46 6.68
CA THR A 29 3.00 -5.41 6.30
C THR A 29 2.00 -5.91 5.24
N ILE A 30 2.48 -6.64 4.22
CA ILE A 30 1.61 -7.21 3.19
C ILE A 30 0.59 -8.16 3.81
N ILE A 31 1.00 -9.03 4.74
CA ILE A 31 0.08 -9.94 5.43
C ILE A 31 -0.99 -9.13 6.17
N GLN A 32 -0.61 -8.11 6.96
CA GLN A 32 -1.58 -7.28 7.67
C GLN A 32 -2.56 -6.56 6.74
N VAL A 33 -2.08 -6.05 5.60
CA VAL A 33 -2.95 -5.42 4.60
C VAL A 33 -3.89 -6.45 3.98
N LEU A 34 -3.41 -7.65 3.65
CA LEU A 34 -4.26 -8.71 3.11
C LEU A 34 -5.30 -9.22 4.11
N GLU A 35 -4.96 -9.33 5.39
CA GLU A 35 -5.91 -9.66 6.46
C GLU A 35 -6.98 -8.57 6.64
N ALA A 36 -6.58 -7.30 6.54
CA ALA A 36 -7.51 -6.18 6.59
C ALA A 36 -8.36 -6.02 5.30
N ASN A 37 -7.92 -6.59 4.18
CA ASN A 37 -8.59 -6.52 2.88
C ASN A 37 -8.83 -7.93 2.31
N PRO A 38 -9.82 -8.66 2.85
CA PRO A 38 -10.16 -9.98 2.32
C PRO A 38 -10.56 -9.88 0.84
N GLY A 39 -9.95 -10.72 0.00
CA GLY A 39 -10.16 -10.73 -1.46
C GLY A 39 -9.22 -9.80 -2.24
N LEU A 40 -8.35 -9.03 -1.59
CA LEU A 40 -7.36 -8.19 -2.27
C LEU A 40 -6.28 -9.03 -2.98
N ALA A 41 -5.86 -10.16 -2.39
CA ALA A 41 -4.92 -11.09 -3.00
C ALA A 41 -5.47 -11.78 -4.25
N ASP A 42 -6.79 -11.99 -4.31
CA ASP A 42 -7.45 -12.67 -5.43
C ASP A 42 -7.53 -11.78 -6.69
N ARG A 43 -7.48 -10.46 -6.51
CA ARG A 43 -7.52 -9.47 -7.59
C ARG A 43 -6.25 -9.43 -8.44
N GLY A 44 -5.19 -10.11 -8.01
CA GLY A 44 -3.91 -10.19 -8.72
C GLY A 44 -2.83 -9.26 -8.17
N ALA A 45 -1.63 -9.36 -8.76
CA ALA A 45 -0.46 -8.61 -8.32
C ALA A 45 -0.45 -7.13 -8.74
N VAL A 46 -1.21 -6.80 -9.79
CA VAL A 46 -1.32 -5.44 -10.36
C VAL A 46 -2.75 -4.97 -10.24
N TYR A 47 -2.93 -3.80 -9.62
CA TYR A 47 -4.24 -3.20 -9.42
C TYR A 47 -4.58 -2.19 -10.53
N PRO A 48 -5.84 -2.17 -10.98
CA PRO A 48 -6.36 -1.10 -11.82
C PRO A 48 -6.57 0.17 -11.00
N SER A 49 -6.56 1.34 -11.65
CA SER A 49 -6.84 2.61 -10.98
C SER A 49 -8.22 2.65 -10.32
N GLY A 50 -8.32 3.28 -9.15
CA GLY A 50 -9.60 3.54 -8.46
C GLY A 50 -10.01 2.46 -7.46
N GLN A 51 -9.14 1.50 -7.16
CA GLN A 51 -9.36 0.55 -6.08
C GLN A 51 -8.95 1.19 -4.74
N SER A 52 -9.90 1.25 -3.81
CA SER A 52 -9.63 1.57 -2.40
C SER A 52 -8.96 0.39 -1.71
N VAL A 53 -7.76 0.58 -1.18
CA VAL A 53 -7.03 -0.37 -0.34
C VAL A 53 -6.94 0.21 1.07
N ILE A 54 -7.35 -0.59 2.05
CA ILE A 54 -7.29 -0.19 3.45
C ILE A 54 -5.87 -0.52 3.95
N LEU A 55 -5.10 0.52 4.26
CA LEU A 55 -3.78 0.39 4.85
C LEU A 55 -3.94 0.47 6.39
N PRO A 56 -3.87 -0.65 7.12
CA PRO A 56 -3.99 -0.64 8.58
C PRO A 56 -2.85 0.15 9.21
N GLU A 57 -3.13 0.83 10.30
CA GLU A 57 -2.15 1.71 10.92
C GLU A 57 -1.04 0.88 11.58
N ARG A 58 0.18 0.98 11.03
CA ARG A 58 1.39 0.36 11.56
C ARG A 58 2.29 1.52 12.00
N VAL A 59 2.76 1.49 13.24
CA VAL A 59 3.64 2.55 13.78
C VAL A 59 5.03 2.36 13.16
N ILE A 60 5.24 2.93 11.98
CA ILE A 60 6.54 3.01 11.32
C ILE A 60 6.67 4.47 10.88
N PRO A 61 7.78 5.14 11.17
CA PRO A 61 7.92 6.56 10.85
C PRO A 61 7.80 6.70 9.34
N VAL A 62 6.70 7.31 8.90
CA VAL A 62 6.50 7.70 7.52
C VAL A 62 7.65 8.61 7.14
N VAL A 63 8.59 8.09 6.36
CA VAL A 63 9.53 8.95 5.66
C VAL A 63 8.71 9.51 4.51
N GLU A 64 8.10 10.68 4.74
CA GLU A 64 7.32 11.40 3.74
C GLU A 64 8.17 11.55 2.49
N SER A 65 8.01 10.62 1.54
CA SER A 65 8.55 10.76 0.20
C SER A 65 7.65 11.76 -0.48
N ALA A 66 8.01 13.03 -0.36
CA ALA A 66 7.42 14.12 -1.12
C ALA A 66 7.61 13.85 -2.61
N PHE A 67 6.69 13.09 -3.21
CA PHE A 67 6.54 13.01 -4.66
C PHE A 67 5.96 14.36 -5.14
N SER A 68 6.79 15.39 -5.17
CA SER A 68 6.66 16.47 -6.16
C SER A 68 7.51 16.07 -7.36
N LEU A 69 6.84 15.56 -8.39
CA LEU A 69 7.45 15.24 -9.66
C LEU A 69 7.65 16.56 -10.45
N TRP A 70 8.91 17.02 -10.51
CA TRP A 70 9.56 17.94 -11.48
C TRP A 70 9.29 19.46 -11.45
N ASP A 71 10.40 20.23 -11.39
CA ASP A 71 10.67 21.39 -12.26
C ASP A 71 11.75 20.96 -13.27
#